data_AF-A0A7S3KZY0-F1
#
_entry.id   AF-A0A7S3KZY0-F1
#
_cell.length_a   1.000
_cell.length_b   1.000
_cell.length_c   1.000
_cell.angle_alpha   90.00
_cell.angle_beta   90.00
_cell.angle_gamma   90.00
#
_symmetry.space_group_name_H-M   'P 1'
#
loop_
_entity.id
_entity.type
_entity.pdbx_description
1 polymer ?
#
loop_
_entity_poly.entity_id
_entity_poly.type
_entity_poly.pdbx_seq_one_letter_code
_entity_poly.pdbx_strand_id
1 'polypeptide(L)'
;MKDSEHIHFKNGDYLCDGNSPARVLRHGQKFLNQLKLYCPRNATQLVFDTKDAAVRQKLTFDLKPYLACDRLQQALMPFNSKQAKIAACTQVKYPSSYDLVPQWIEYHRMIGIDTFWIYINDDMKTYEAEAPDVMDYFQRRDVQQYASALPYGWPGENVEPFFFQRVLLNECIENGLRNNVTWVLLSDVDEFVNIVDHNKSLKDVVKVYEPDDNVAGVSLSNTLYGFKDTHPAFDRSKPPVLVRDFVYRDEPNAPQHRSKVLVKPDHVQYMVAHKISIATHGHEAYLDPFREARQNHYQRACVRSTLDSELANSITDRLEERLNQVYHPRDPARFYPTEINDHCK
;
A
#
# COMPACT_ATOMS: atom_id res chain seq x y z
N MET A 1 9.42 20.29 -18.50
CA MET A 1 9.09 20.03 -19.92
C MET A 1 8.31 18.72 -19.97
N LYS A 2 7.36 18.63 -20.92
CA LYS A 2 6.24 17.69 -21.04
C LYS A 2 6.59 16.22 -20.77
N ASP A 3 5.82 15.58 -19.90
CA ASP A 3 5.28 14.22 -20.04
C ASP A 3 4.15 14.02 -19.02
N SER A 4 3.02 14.67 -19.30
CA SER A 4 1.75 14.32 -18.69
C SER A 4 1.18 13.14 -19.48
N GLU A 5 1.40 11.91 -19.00
CA GLU A 5 0.70 10.74 -19.50
C GLU A 5 -0.81 10.89 -19.24
N HIS A 6 -1.52 11.49 -20.20
CA HIS A 6 -2.96 11.52 -20.22
C HIS A 6 -3.46 10.22 -20.84
N ILE A 7 -3.68 9.20 -20.01
CA ILE A 7 -4.38 7.98 -20.43
C ILE A 7 -5.87 8.33 -20.59
N HIS A 8 -6.27 8.62 -21.83
CA HIS A 8 -7.67 8.74 -22.20
C HIS A 8 -8.22 7.36 -22.56
N PHE A 9 -8.98 6.70 -21.68
CA PHE A 9 -9.92 5.66 -22.11
C PHE A 9 -11.18 6.30 -22.76
N LYS A 10 -11.98 5.53 -23.49
CA LYS A 10 -13.30 5.93 -24.01
C LYS A 10 -14.31 4.86 -23.60
N ASN A 11 -15.56 5.29 -23.42
CA ASN A 11 -16.72 4.47 -23.05
C ASN A 11 -16.74 3.06 -23.67
N GLY A 12 -16.78 2.02 -22.82
CA GLY A 12 -17.23 0.69 -23.20
C GLY A 12 -16.44 -0.48 -22.63
N ASP A 13 -16.35 -0.59 -21.30
CA ASP A 13 -15.84 -1.80 -20.63
C ASP A 13 -16.99 -2.48 -19.86
N TYR A 14 -17.13 -3.80 -20.00
CA TYR A 14 -18.19 -4.61 -19.40
C TYR A 14 -17.59 -5.57 -18.36
N LEU A 15 -18.18 -5.59 -17.16
CA LEU A 15 -18.01 -6.66 -16.16
C LEU A 15 -19.21 -7.60 -16.28
N CYS A 16 -18.97 -8.89 -16.51
CA CYS A 16 -20.03 -9.89 -16.61
C CYS A 16 -20.49 -10.36 -15.22
N ASP A 17 -21.81 -10.29 -14.94
CA ASP A 17 -22.50 -11.15 -13.96
C ASP A 17 -23.34 -12.17 -14.75
N GLY A 18 -23.11 -13.45 -14.46
CA GLY A 18 -23.75 -14.58 -15.10
C GLY A 18 -25.22 -14.84 -14.75
N ASN A 19 -25.96 -14.00 -14.03
CA ASN A 19 -27.42 -14.23 -13.86
C ASN A 19 -28.32 -13.00 -13.60
N SER A 20 -27.84 -11.76 -13.75
CA SER A 20 -28.67 -10.55 -13.63
C SER A 20 -28.64 -9.73 -14.93
N PRO A 21 -29.76 -9.18 -15.43
CA PRO A 21 -29.71 -8.27 -16.57
C PRO A 21 -28.86 -7.05 -16.20
N ALA A 22 -27.76 -6.87 -16.93
CA ALA A 22 -26.77 -5.83 -16.70
C ALA A 22 -27.41 -4.45 -16.52
N ARG A 23 -27.30 -3.87 -15.32
CA ARG A 23 -27.58 -2.45 -15.12
C ARG A 23 -26.35 -1.64 -15.50
N VAL A 24 -26.43 -1.03 -16.67
CA VAL A 24 -25.48 0.00 -17.12
C VAL A 24 -25.63 1.20 -16.19
N LEU A 25 -24.61 1.51 -15.40
CA LEU A 25 -24.49 2.83 -14.76
C LEU A 25 -24.08 3.83 -15.85
N ARG A 26 -25.05 4.34 -16.61
CA ARG A 26 -24.82 5.52 -17.46
C ARG A 26 -24.84 6.74 -16.54
N HIS A 27 -23.69 7.39 -16.35
CA HIS A 27 -23.69 8.79 -15.95
C HIS A 27 -23.15 9.65 -17.09
N GLY A 28 -23.94 10.67 -17.43
CA GLY A 28 -23.69 11.56 -18.53
C GLY A 28 -22.63 12.60 -18.19
N GLN A 29 -21.93 13.03 -19.24
CA GLN A 29 -20.98 14.13 -19.33
C GLN A 29 -19.53 13.86 -18.88
N LYS A 30 -18.68 13.81 -19.92
CA LYS A 30 -17.28 14.22 -19.99
C LYS A 30 -16.57 14.26 -18.64
N PHE A 31 -16.01 13.14 -18.19
CA PHE A 31 -14.67 12.97 -17.61
C PHE A 31 -14.60 11.56 -16.97
N LEU A 32 -13.52 10.83 -17.26
CA LEU A 32 -13.00 9.63 -16.56
C LEU A 32 -13.82 8.32 -16.62
N ASN A 33 -13.48 7.53 -17.63
CA ASN A 33 -13.08 6.12 -17.57
C ASN A 33 -13.06 5.47 -16.18
N GLN A 34 -14.09 4.68 -15.89
CA GLN A 34 -14.23 3.93 -14.65
C GLN A 34 -13.82 2.47 -14.89
N LEU A 35 -12.74 2.02 -14.27
CA LEU A 35 -12.50 0.60 -14.03
C LEU A 35 -13.06 0.27 -12.64
N LYS A 36 -14.35 -0.06 -12.58
CA LYS A 36 -14.90 -0.67 -11.36
C LYS A 36 -14.55 -2.15 -11.41
N LEU A 37 -13.93 -2.68 -10.38
CA LEU A 37 -13.71 -4.11 -10.23
C LEU A 37 -14.74 -4.64 -9.25
N TYR A 38 -15.96 -4.81 -9.74
CA TYR A 38 -16.87 -5.72 -9.08
C TYR A 38 -16.37 -7.11 -9.36
N CYS A 39 -16.12 -7.88 -8.31
CA CYS A 39 -16.19 -9.32 -8.38
C CYS A 39 -17.65 -9.69 -8.06
N PRO A 40 -18.62 -9.60 -9.01
CA PRO A 40 -19.82 -10.40 -8.84
C PRO A 40 -19.34 -11.84 -8.74
N ARG A 41 -20.08 -12.69 -8.03
CA ARG A 41 -19.70 -14.08 -7.75
C ARG A 41 -19.38 -14.95 -8.98
N ASN A 42 -19.42 -14.40 -10.20
CA ASN A 42 -19.21 -15.05 -11.49
C ASN A 42 -18.43 -14.21 -12.54
N ALA A 43 -17.81 -13.07 -12.22
CA ALA A 43 -16.96 -12.37 -13.20
C ALA A 43 -15.57 -13.01 -13.24
N THR A 44 -15.16 -13.48 -14.41
CA THR A 44 -13.84 -14.09 -14.62
C THR A 44 -12.96 -13.30 -15.58
N GLN A 45 -13.42 -12.16 -16.12
CA GLN A 45 -12.69 -11.45 -17.17
C GLN A 45 -12.68 -9.93 -16.98
N LEU A 46 -11.52 -9.34 -17.24
CA LEU A 46 -11.29 -7.90 -17.41
C LEU A 46 -10.88 -7.63 -18.86
N VAL A 47 -11.43 -6.60 -19.50
CA VAL A 47 -11.11 -6.26 -20.89
C VAL A 47 -10.55 -4.85 -20.95
N PHE A 48 -9.42 -4.67 -21.63
CA PHE A 48 -8.83 -3.37 -21.95
C PHE A 48 -8.75 -3.19 -23.47
N ASP A 49 -9.05 -1.97 -23.92
CA ASP A 49 -8.86 -1.54 -25.30
C ASP A 49 -7.74 -0.49 -25.36
N THR A 50 -6.61 -0.85 -25.97
CA THR A 50 -5.46 0.04 -26.14
C THR A 50 -5.63 0.89 -27.40
N LYS A 51 -5.35 2.21 -27.27
CA LYS A 51 -5.49 3.16 -28.39
C LYS A 51 -4.30 3.21 -29.35
N ASP A 52 -3.26 2.42 -29.11
CA ASP A 52 -2.11 2.40 -30.00
C ASP A 52 -2.52 1.84 -31.36
N ALA A 53 -2.42 2.65 -32.41
CA ALA A 53 -2.81 2.25 -33.76
C ALA A 53 -1.90 1.15 -34.33
N ALA A 54 -0.68 0.99 -33.80
CA ALA A 54 0.23 -0.11 -34.16
C ALA A 54 -0.07 -1.40 -33.38
N VAL A 55 -0.68 -1.29 -32.19
CA VAL A 55 -0.97 -2.40 -31.28
C VAL A 55 -2.40 -2.26 -30.74
N ARG A 56 -3.40 -2.33 -31.64
CA ARG A 56 -4.79 -2.56 -31.21
C ARG A 56 -4.90 -3.99 -30.71
N GLN A 57 -4.61 -4.19 -29.43
CA GLN A 57 -4.85 -5.46 -28.77
C GLN A 57 -5.95 -5.28 -27.74
N LYS A 58 -7.03 -6.03 -27.91
CA LYS A 58 -8.00 -6.26 -26.87
C LYS A 58 -7.36 -7.20 -25.86
N LEU A 59 -6.90 -6.65 -24.74
CA LEU A 59 -6.33 -7.45 -23.66
C LEU A 59 -7.47 -7.95 -22.79
N THR A 60 -7.79 -9.24 -22.90
CA THR A 60 -8.72 -9.91 -22.01
C THR A 60 -7.90 -10.63 -20.94
N PHE A 61 -8.02 -10.19 -19.70
CA PHE A 61 -7.40 -10.84 -18.55
C PHE A 61 -8.41 -11.79 -17.92
N ASP A 62 -8.11 -13.09 -17.92
CA ASP A 62 -8.83 -14.03 -17.07
C ASP A 62 -8.41 -13.80 -15.62
N LEU A 63 -9.33 -13.27 -14.81
CA LEU A 63 -9.10 -13.02 -13.40
C LEU A 63 -9.33 -14.24 -12.52
N LYS A 64 -9.96 -15.30 -13.05
CA LYS A 64 -10.31 -16.50 -12.27
C LYS A 64 -9.11 -17.20 -11.61
N PRO A 65 -7.90 -17.26 -12.21
CA PRO A 65 -6.74 -17.84 -11.55
C PRO A 65 -6.21 -17.00 -10.39
N TYR A 66 -6.48 -15.68 -10.40
CA TYR A 66 -5.87 -14.68 -9.51
C TYR A 66 -6.81 -14.27 -8.38
N LEU A 67 -8.12 -14.25 -8.67
CA LEU A 67 -9.14 -14.04 -7.68
C LEU A 67 -9.49 -15.39 -7.07
N ALA A 68 -8.71 -15.80 -6.07
CA ALA A 68 -9.07 -16.91 -5.19
C ALA A 68 -10.22 -16.47 -4.26
N CYS A 69 -11.37 -16.08 -4.82
CA CYS A 69 -12.51 -15.47 -4.12
C CYS A 69 -12.91 -16.24 -2.85
N ASP A 70 -12.87 -17.57 -2.91
CA ASP A 70 -13.19 -18.41 -1.75
C ASP A 70 -12.13 -18.30 -0.64
N ARG A 71 -10.84 -18.20 -0.99
CA ARG A 71 -9.74 -17.97 -0.04
C ARG A 71 -9.69 -16.53 0.45
N LEU A 72 -9.97 -15.55 -0.41
CA LEU A 72 -10.09 -14.14 -0.05
C LEU A 72 -11.24 -13.97 0.94
N GLN A 73 -12.42 -14.53 0.65
CA GLN A 73 -13.57 -14.44 1.55
C GLN A 73 -13.35 -15.19 2.87
N GLN A 74 -12.57 -16.27 2.88
CA GLN A 74 -12.13 -16.96 4.11
C GLN A 74 -11.06 -16.15 4.88
N ALA A 75 -10.10 -15.51 4.21
CA ALA A 75 -9.11 -14.64 4.82
C ALA A 75 -9.71 -13.31 5.32
N LEU A 76 -10.87 -12.94 4.78
CA LEU A 76 -11.72 -11.81 5.18
C LEU A 76 -12.83 -12.23 6.17
N MET A 77 -12.85 -13.49 6.66
CA MET A 77 -13.77 -13.94 7.72
C MET A 77 -13.71 -13.01 8.94
N PRO A 78 -14.84 -12.80 9.65
CA PRO A 78 -15.21 -11.49 10.13
C PRO A 78 -14.23 -11.01 11.18
N PHE A 79 -13.32 -10.13 10.75
CA PHE A 79 -12.85 -9.08 11.63
C PHE A 79 -14.08 -8.48 12.31
N ASN A 80 -13.97 -8.16 13.59
CA ASN A 80 -14.96 -7.31 14.22
C ASN A 80 -14.75 -5.87 13.69
N SER A 81 -14.94 -5.68 12.37
CA SER A 81 -14.71 -4.46 11.61
C SER A 81 -15.69 -3.37 11.97
N LYS A 82 -16.72 -3.68 12.78
CA LYS A 82 -17.71 -2.74 13.28
C LYS A 82 -17.13 -1.53 14.02
N GLN A 83 -15.82 -1.49 14.30
CA GLN A 83 -15.13 -0.36 14.93
C GLN A 83 -13.88 0.14 14.18
N ALA A 84 -13.48 -0.49 13.06
CA ALA A 84 -12.26 -0.07 12.36
C ALA A 84 -12.48 1.27 11.65
N LYS A 85 -11.75 2.31 12.06
CA LYS A 85 -11.86 3.64 11.47
C LYS A 85 -10.83 3.85 10.37
N ILE A 86 -9.63 3.31 10.54
CA ILE A 86 -8.54 3.40 9.56
C ILE A 86 -8.04 2.00 9.21
N ALA A 87 -8.03 1.66 7.93
CA ALA A 87 -7.37 0.47 7.40
C ALA A 87 -6.10 0.84 6.65
N ALA A 88 -5.21 -0.12 6.44
CA ALA A 88 -4.07 0.02 5.56
C ALA A 88 -3.88 -1.23 4.69
N CYS A 89 -3.38 -1.00 3.49
CA CYS A 89 -3.00 -2.04 2.56
C CYS A 89 -1.61 -1.79 2.02
N THR A 90 -0.92 -2.91 1.82
CA THR A 90 0.30 -2.96 1.04
C THR A 90 0.26 -4.18 0.14
N GLN A 91 1.03 -4.10 -0.94
CA GLN A 91 1.35 -5.24 -1.76
C GLN A 91 2.77 -5.67 -1.45
N VAL A 92 3.01 -6.97 -1.43
CA VAL A 92 4.33 -7.51 -1.17
C VAL A 92 4.69 -8.46 -2.30
N LYS A 93 5.85 -8.23 -2.87
CA LYS A 93 6.37 -8.99 -4.01
C LYS A 93 7.85 -9.24 -3.75
N TYR A 94 8.28 -10.48 -3.96
CA TYR A 94 9.66 -10.96 -3.79
C TYR A 94 10.12 -11.16 -2.34
N PRO A 95 10.94 -12.21 -2.08
CA PRO A 95 11.49 -12.54 -0.76
C PRO A 95 12.18 -11.39 -0.03
N SER A 96 12.85 -10.50 -0.76
CA SER A 96 13.58 -9.37 -0.18
C SER A 96 12.70 -8.38 0.60
N SER A 97 11.38 -8.41 0.41
CA SER A 97 10.43 -7.51 1.06
C SER A 97 9.55 -8.16 2.13
N TYR A 98 9.56 -9.50 2.26
CA TYR A 98 8.62 -10.21 3.13
C TYR A 98 8.80 -9.85 4.60
N ASP A 99 10.04 -9.74 5.04
CA ASP A 99 10.36 -9.43 6.42
C ASP A 99 10.13 -7.96 6.81
N LEU A 100 9.74 -7.10 5.84
CA LEU A 100 9.28 -5.75 6.13
C LEU A 100 7.82 -5.72 6.61
N VAL A 101 7.04 -6.77 6.37
CA VAL A 101 5.61 -6.80 6.68
C VAL A 101 5.33 -6.64 8.18
N PRO A 102 5.97 -7.39 9.11
CA PRO A 102 5.67 -7.24 10.53
C PRO A 102 6.02 -5.84 11.07
N GLN A 103 7.19 -5.29 10.70
CA GLN A 103 7.57 -3.94 11.13
C GLN A 103 6.65 -2.86 10.57
N TRP A 104 6.21 -3.01 9.32
CA TRP A 104 5.27 -2.08 8.70
C TRP A 104 3.91 -2.11 9.42
N ILE A 105 3.37 -3.29 9.72
CA ILE A 105 2.10 -3.43 10.45
C ILE A 105 2.21 -2.87 11.86
N GLU A 106 3.20 -3.31 12.65
CA GLU A 106 3.31 -2.93 14.06
C GLU A 106 3.56 -1.42 14.20
N TYR A 107 4.37 -0.82 13.34
CA TYR A 107 4.57 0.63 13.32
C TYR A 107 3.26 1.38 13.04
N HIS A 108 2.55 1.01 11.96
CA HIS A 108 1.33 1.71 11.58
C HIS A 108 0.21 1.51 12.61
N ARG A 109 0.21 0.39 13.32
CA ARG A 109 -0.71 0.15 14.43
C ARG A 109 -0.43 1.09 15.60
N MET A 110 0.84 1.35 15.91
CA MET A 110 1.23 2.27 16.97
C MET A 110 0.81 3.72 16.70
N ILE A 111 0.76 4.13 15.43
CA ILE A 111 0.26 5.47 15.05
C ILE A 111 -1.26 5.51 14.85
N GLY A 112 -1.98 4.40 15.06
CA GLY A 112 -3.45 4.38 15.11
C GLY A 112 -4.16 3.81 13.89
N ILE A 113 -3.53 2.96 13.08
CA ILE A 113 -4.24 2.14 12.09
C ILE A 113 -4.88 0.93 12.78
N ASP A 114 -6.13 0.63 12.44
CA ASP A 114 -6.95 -0.39 13.11
C ASP A 114 -6.84 -1.77 12.45
N THR A 115 -6.79 -1.83 11.12
CA THR A 115 -6.80 -3.09 10.38
C THR A 115 -5.86 -3.06 9.17
N PHE A 116 -5.36 -4.23 8.78
CA PHE A 116 -4.34 -4.40 7.74
C PHE A 116 -4.70 -5.50 6.76
N TRP A 117 -4.65 -5.19 5.47
CA TRP A 117 -4.81 -6.15 4.37
C TRP A 117 -3.52 -6.22 3.56
N ILE A 118 -2.79 -7.33 3.72
CA ILE A 118 -1.48 -7.53 3.11
C ILE A 118 -1.61 -8.43 1.91
N TYR A 119 -1.51 -7.87 0.72
CA TYR A 119 -1.71 -8.61 -0.51
C TYR A 119 -0.40 -9.25 -0.95
N ILE A 120 -0.38 -10.59 -0.93
CA ILE A 120 0.77 -11.38 -1.33
C ILE A 120 0.72 -11.56 -2.84
N ASN A 121 1.54 -10.75 -3.53
CA ASN A 121 1.63 -10.70 -4.98
C ASN A 121 2.78 -11.59 -5.48
N ASP A 122 2.80 -12.82 -4.99
CA ASP A 122 3.70 -13.91 -5.40
C ASP A 122 2.95 -15.25 -5.31
N ASP A 123 3.57 -16.35 -5.75
CA ASP A 123 3.05 -17.68 -5.48
C ASP A 123 3.06 -17.96 -3.97
N MET A 124 1.92 -18.38 -3.42
CA MET A 124 1.78 -18.62 -1.98
C MET A 124 2.72 -19.71 -1.48
N LYS A 125 3.05 -20.71 -2.31
CA LYS A 125 4.01 -21.74 -1.90
C LYS A 125 5.42 -21.16 -1.75
N THR A 126 5.82 -20.29 -2.68
CA THR A 126 7.07 -19.53 -2.58
C THR A 126 7.05 -18.63 -1.33
N TYR A 127 5.96 -17.89 -1.11
CA TYR A 127 5.83 -17.03 0.06
C TYR A 127 5.95 -17.82 1.38
N GLU A 128 5.24 -18.93 1.51
CA GLU A 128 5.30 -19.80 2.70
C GLU A 128 6.69 -20.40 2.93
N ALA A 129 7.40 -20.76 1.85
CA ALA A 129 8.75 -21.32 1.93
C ALA A 129 9.81 -20.26 2.26
N GLU A 130 9.68 -19.06 1.70
CA GLU A 130 10.66 -17.99 1.81
C GLU A 130 10.43 -17.07 3.01
N ALA A 131 9.21 -16.99 3.54
CA ALA A 131 8.87 -16.18 4.71
C ALA A 131 8.09 -16.95 5.80
N PRO A 132 8.62 -18.09 6.29
CA PRO A 132 7.95 -18.88 7.32
C PRO A 132 7.71 -18.08 8.60
N ASP A 133 8.58 -17.13 8.95
CA ASP A 133 8.42 -16.31 10.16
C ASP A 133 7.31 -15.27 10.03
N VAL A 134 7.08 -14.77 8.82
CA VAL A 134 5.96 -13.85 8.54
C VAL A 134 4.63 -14.63 8.55
N MET A 135 4.65 -15.89 8.09
CA MET A 135 3.50 -16.77 8.23
C MET A 135 3.19 -17.08 9.71
N ASP A 136 4.21 -17.38 10.51
CA ASP A 136 4.06 -17.58 11.96
C ASP A 136 3.46 -16.32 12.61
N TYR A 137 3.92 -15.12 12.21
CA TYR A 137 3.37 -13.84 12.65
C TYR A 137 1.87 -13.73 12.36
N PHE A 138 1.42 -14.02 11.14
CA PHE A 138 -0.01 -14.01 10.78
C PHE A 138 -0.84 -15.11 11.45
N GLN A 139 -0.22 -16.19 11.93
CA GLN A 139 -0.91 -17.26 12.66
C GLN A 139 -1.16 -16.92 14.13
N ARG A 140 -0.52 -15.87 14.66
CA ARG A 140 -0.72 -15.47 16.06
C ARG A 140 -2.14 -14.95 16.29
N ARG A 141 -2.77 -15.41 17.37
CA ARG A 141 -4.14 -15.00 17.74
C ARG A 141 -4.28 -13.51 18.02
N ASP A 142 -3.24 -12.83 18.49
CA ASP A 142 -3.28 -11.38 18.70
C ASP A 142 -3.18 -10.61 17.37
N VAL A 143 -2.36 -11.08 16.44
CA VAL A 143 -2.19 -10.48 15.10
C VAL A 143 -3.43 -10.65 14.24
N GLN A 144 -4.06 -11.83 14.24
CA GLN A 144 -5.28 -12.13 13.48
C GLN A 144 -6.47 -11.21 13.82
N GLN A 145 -6.39 -10.44 14.91
CA GLN A 145 -7.41 -9.47 15.29
C GLN A 145 -7.31 -8.17 14.49
N TYR A 146 -6.15 -7.87 13.89
CA TYR A 146 -5.92 -6.65 13.13
C TYR A 146 -5.25 -6.84 11.77
N ALA A 147 -4.69 -8.00 11.41
CA ALA A 147 -4.02 -8.17 10.13
C ALA A 147 -4.34 -9.50 9.42
N SER A 148 -4.49 -9.42 8.10
CA SER A 148 -4.65 -10.59 7.22
C SER A 148 -3.66 -10.56 6.05
N ALA A 149 -3.08 -11.72 5.76
CA ALA A 149 -2.43 -11.99 4.49
C ALA A 149 -3.45 -12.47 3.45
N LEU A 150 -3.52 -11.78 2.32
CA LEU A 150 -4.45 -12.05 1.24
C LEU A 150 -3.69 -12.65 0.04
N PRO A 151 -3.98 -13.90 -0.36
CA PRO A 151 -3.36 -14.48 -1.53
C PRO A 151 -3.87 -13.75 -2.78
N TYR A 152 -2.97 -13.11 -3.52
CA TYR A 152 -3.32 -12.39 -4.75
C TYR A 152 -2.78 -13.07 -6.01
N GLY A 153 -1.56 -13.59 -5.92
CA GLY A 153 -0.90 -14.29 -7.02
C GLY A 153 -0.41 -13.36 -8.13
N TRP A 154 0.83 -13.58 -8.58
CA TRP A 154 1.40 -12.87 -9.72
C TRP A 154 1.06 -13.59 -11.04
N PRO A 155 0.58 -12.89 -12.08
CA PRO A 155 0.16 -13.48 -13.37
C PRO A 155 1.31 -13.91 -14.31
N GLY A 156 2.56 -13.68 -13.91
CA GLY A 156 3.73 -13.83 -14.78
C GLY A 156 4.13 -12.55 -15.51
N GLU A 157 5.18 -12.63 -16.30
CA GLU A 157 5.92 -11.47 -16.85
C GLU A 157 5.21 -10.78 -18.04
N ASN A 158 4.16 -11.38 -18.59
CA ASN A 158 3.47 -10.90 -19.80
C ASN A 158 2.34 -9.88 -19.52
N VAL A 159 2.34 -9.26 -18.35
CA VAL A 159 1.31 -8.29 -17.94
C VAL A 159 1.91 -6.89 -17.85
N GLU A 160 1.11 -5.87 -18.20
CA GLU A 160 1.51 -4.47 -18.09
C GLU A 160 2.11 -4.20 -16.69
N PRO A 161 3.31 -3.58 -16.63
CA PRO A 161 3.90 -3.16 -15.37
C PRO A 161 2.88 -2.29 -14.62
N PHE A 162 2.66 -2.57 -13.33
CA PHE A 162 1.68 -1.86 -12.48
C PHE A 162 0.20 -2.22 -12.64
N PHE A 163 -0.20 -3.06 -13.61
CA PHE A 163 -1.60 -3.47 -13.73
C PHE A 163 -2.13 -4.07 -12.41
N PHE A 164 -1.44 -5.09 -11.88
CA PHE A 164 -1.84 -5.77 -10.65
C PHE A 164 -1.77 -4.86 -9.43
N GLN A 165 -0.83 -3.93 -9.39
CA GLN A 165 -0.81 -2.90 -8.36
C GLN A 165 -2.12 -2.09 -8.40
N ARG A 166 -2.59 -1.65 -9.57
CA ARG A 166 -3.86 -0.93 -9.69
C ARG A 166 -5.05 -1.78 -9.26
N VAL A 167 -5.15 -3.03 -9.71
CA VAL A 167 -6.27 -3.93 -9.33
C VAL A 167 -6.35 -4.07 -7.81
N LEU A 168 -5.22 -4.32 -7.17
CA LEU A 168 -5.09 -4.47 -5.71
C LEU A 168 -5.44 -3.20 -4.94
N LEU A 169 -4.93 -2.05 -5.36
CA LEU A 169 -5.23 -0.76 -4.72
C LEU A 169 -6.74 -0.50 -4.71
N ASN A 170 -7.43 -0.83 -5.80
CA ASN A 170 -8.88 -0.65 -5.89
C ASN A 170 -9.66 -1.72 -5.12
N GLU A 171 -9.16 -2.95 -5.04
CA GLU A 171 -9.75 -3.97 -4.17
C GLU A 171 -9.64 -3.60 -2.69
N CYS A 172 -8.53 -2.98 -2.28
CA CYS A 172 -8.37 -2.47 -0.93
C CYS A 172 -9.39 -1.36 -0.60
N ILE A 173 -9.66 -0.45 -1.55
CA ILE A 173 -10.73 0.56 -1.42
C ILE A 173 -12.09 -0.12 -1.26
N GLU A 174 -12.41 -1.10 -2.10
CA GLU A 174 -13.65 -1.87 -2.01
C GLU A 174 -13.78 -2.63 -0.67
N ASN A 175 -12.67 -3.16 -0.14
CA ASN A 175 -12.66 -3.77 1.19
C ASN A 175 -12.92 -2.72 2.28
N GLY A 176 -12.40 -1.51 2.15
CA GLY A 176 -12.73 -0.38 3.00
C GLY A 176 -14.22 -0.07 3.02
N LEU A 177 -14.83 0.04 1.83
CA LEU A 177 -16.28 0.23 1.65
C LEU A 177 -17.11 -0.87 2.32
N ARG A 178 -16.78 -2.14 2.04
CA ARG A 178 -17.51 -3.30 2.57
C ARG A 178 -17.45 -3.40 4.09
N ASN A 179 -16.35 -2.91 4.68
CA ASN A 179 -16.12 -2.94 6.12
C ASN A 179 -16.45 -1.62 6.81
N ASN A 180 -17.05 -0.65 6.10
CA ASN A 180 -17.42 0.66 6.63
C ASN A 180 -16.22 1.39 7.30
N VAL A 181 -15.04 1.25 6.70
CA VAL A 181 -13.82 1.94 7.12
C VAL A 181 -13.88 3.38 6.61
N THR A 182 -13.53 4.35 7.46
CA THR A 182 -13.53 5.77 7.11
C THR A 182 -12.35 6.14 6.22
N TRP A 183 -11.16 5.64 6.53
CA TRP A 183 -9.94 5.95 5.81
C TRP A 183 -9.13 4.71 5.47
N VAL A 184 -8.55 4.66 4.27
CA VAL A 184 -7.71 3.55 3.81
C VAL A 184 -6.34 4.10 3.39
N LEU A 185 -5.28 3.64 4.04
CA LEU A 185 -3.90 3.88 3.62
C LEU A 185 -3.51 2.90 2.53
N LEU A 186 -2.96 3.43 1.44
CA LEU A 186 -2.48 2.66 0.31
C LEU A 186 -0.99 2.97 0.12
N SER A 187 -0.14 2.10 0.64
CA SER A 187 1.30 2.35 0.78
C SER A 187 2.13 1.13 0.39
N ASP A 188 3.36 1.33 -0.05
CA ASP A 188 4.30 0.22 -0.22
C ASP A 188 4.85 -0.21 1.16
N VAL A 189 5.38 -1.44 1.28
CA VAL A 189 5.81 -2.04 2.56
C VAL A 189 7.06 -1.38 3.16
N ASP A 190 7.81 -0.64 2.34
CA ASP A 190 8.97 0.17 2.68
C ASP A 190 8.63 1.65 2.91
N GLU A 191 7.35 2.00 2.92
CA GLU A 191 6.87 3.36 3.14
C GLU A 191 6.07 3.48 4.44
N PHE A 192 6.47 4.42 5.31
CA PHE A 192 5.96 4.57 6.68
C PHE A 192 5.43 5.99 6.90
N VAL A 193 4.23 6.10 7.45
CA VAL A 193 3.64 7.40 7.78
C VAL A 193 4.24 7.98 9.06
N ASN A 194 5.03 9.03 8.93
CA ASN A 194 5.57 9.77 10.08
C ASN A 194 4.63 10.90 10.50
N ILE A 195 4.13 10.84 11.73
CA ILE A 195 3.37 11.92 12.37
C ILE A 195 4.36 12.87 13.02
N VAL A 196 4.36 14.14 12.60
CA VAL A 196 5.36 15.11 13.05
C VAL A 196 5.14 15.50 14.51
N ASP A 197 3.88 15.66 14.91
CA ASP A 197 3.52 15.89 16.32
C ASP A 197 3.41 14.55 17.06
N HIS A 198 4.44 14.20 17.83
CA HIS A 198 4.50 12.93 18.57
C HIS A 198 3.40 12.77 19.65
N ASN A 199 2.64 13.81 19.96
CA ASN A 199 1.49 13.72 20.86
C ASN A 199 0.18 13.34 20.13
N LYS A 200 0.22 13.24 18.80
CA LYS A 200 -0.93 12.91 17.96
C LYS A 200 -0.79 11.52 17.35
N SER A 201 -1.94 10.89 17.12
CA SER A 201 -2.07 9.72 16.26
C SER A 201 -2.44 10.14 14.83
N LEU A 202 -2.33 9.21 13.88
CA LEU A 202 -2.87 9.38 12.54
C LEU A 202 -4.39 9.67 12.59
N LYS A 203 -5.12 9.08 13.55
CA LYS A 203 -6.54 9.38 13.77
C LYS A 203 -6.77 10.86 14.08
N ASP A 204 -5.90 11.48 14.87
CA ASP A 204 -6.01 12.90 15.21
C ASP A 204 -5.71 13.80 14.02
N VAL A 205 -4.73 13.41 13.19
CA VAL A 205 -4.40 14.12 11.94
C VAL A 205 -5.58 14.09 10.98
N VAL A 206 -6.14 12.91 10.67
CA VAL A 206 -7.18 12.78 9.64
C VAL A 206 -8.53 13.31 10.11
N LYS A 207 -8.79 13.33 11.42
CA LYS A 207 -10.01 13.87 12.03
C LYS A 207 -10.24 15.34 11.70
N VAL A 208 -9.18 16.11 11.44
CA VAL A 208 -9.29 17.51 11.01
C VAL A 208 -10.02 17.65 9.67
N TYR A 209 -9.95 16.64 8.81
CA TYR A 209 -10.53 16.61 7.47
C TYR A 209 -11.89 15.88 7.41
N GLU A 210 -12.36 15.32 8.53
CA GLU A 210 -13.65 14.64 8.59
C GLU A 210 -14.86 15.57 8.47
N PRO A 211 -14.85 16.83 9.00
CA PRO A 211 -15.96 17.75 8.83
C PRO A 211 -16.20 18.23 7.38
N ASP A 212 -15.21 18.08 6.49
CA ASP A 212 -15.37 18.40 5.08
C ASP A 212 -15.73 17.12 4.30
N ASP A 213 -17.02 17.00 3.98
CA ASP A 213 -17.58 15.91 3.19
C ASP A 213 -17.04 15.90 1.74
N ASN A 214 -16.37 16.96 1.28
CA ASN A 214 -15.78 16.98 -0.06
C ASN A 214 -14.33 16.47 -0.07
N VAL A 215 -13.69 16.21 1.07
CA VAL A 215 -12.34 15.64 1.08
C VAL A 215 -12.40 14.15 0.76
N ALA A 216 -11.90 13.78 -0.41
CA ALA A 216 -11.85 12.39 -0.89
C ALA A 216 -10.58 11.64 -0.46
N GLY A 217 -9.52 12.38 -0.15
CA GLY A 217 -8.25 11.83 0.32
C GLY A 217 -7.36 12.90 0.91
N VAL A 218 -6.41 12.48 1.73
CA VAL A 218 -5.31 13.31 2.23
C VAL A 218 -3.98 12.80 1.68
N SER A 219 -3.25 13.70 1.05
CA SER A 219 -1.97 13.43 0.41
C SER A 219 -0.82 13.58 1.42
N LEU A 220 0.04 12.57 1.44
CA LEU A 220 1.27 12.52 2.22
C LEU A 220 2.45 12.73 1.28
N SER A 221 3.15 13.86 1.44
CA SER A 221 4.40 14.08 0.72
C SER A 221 5.45 13.07 1.16
N ASN A 222 6.17 12.51 0.20
CA ASN A 222 7.19 11.50 0.46
C ASN A 222 8.54 12.14 0.74
N THR A 223 9.34 11.49 1.59
CA THR A 223 10.71 11.85 1.93
C THR A 223 11.51 10.56 1.87
N LEU A 224 12.60 10.55 1.11
CA LEU A 224 13.42 9.36 0.96
C LEU A 224 14.36 9.23 2.15
N TYR A 225 14.43 8.04 2.73
CA TYR A 225 15.36 7.69 3.78
C TYR A 225 16.27 6.54 3.32
N GLY A 226 17.50 6.58 3.79
CA GLY A 226 18.53 5.61 3.50
C GLY A 226 19.55 5.53 4.61
N PHE A 227 20.63 4.82 4.33
CA PHE A 227 21.82 4.80 5.16
C PHE A 227 22.96 5.53 4.44
N LYS A 228 24.02 5.86 5.18
CA LYS A 228 25.29 6.32 4.61
C LYS A 228 26.26 5.15 4.63
N ASP A 229 26.99 4.89 3.54
CA ASP A 229 27.97 3.78 3.42
C ASP A 229 29.01 3.74 4.54
N THR A 230 29.28 4.88 5.17
CA THR A 230 30.22 5.01 6.28
C THR A 230 29.59 4.82 7.66
N HIS A 231 28.31 4.46 7.78
CA HIS A 231 27.64 4.34 9.08
C HIS A 231 28.13 3.08 9.82
N PRO A 232 28.97 3.23 10.86
CA PRO A 232 29.59 2.09 11.54
C PRO A 232 28.63 1.35 12.47
N ALA A 233 27.38 1.81 12.61
CA ALA A 233 26.44 1.32 13.62
C ALA A 233 25.41 0.30 13.10
N PHE A 234 25.51 -0.15 11.84
CA PHE A 234 24.58 -1.16 11.34
C PHE A 234 25.01 -2.55 11.81
N ASP A 235 24.35 -3.05 12.86
CA ASP A 235 24.55 -4.40 13.36
C ASP A 235 24.02 -5.42 12.35
N ARG A 236 24.91 -5.87 11.46
CA ARG A 236 24.60 -6.87 10.43
C ARG A 236 24.20 -8.24 10.97
N SER A 237 24.35 -8.46 12.27
CA SER A 237 23.87 -9.69 12.92
C SER A 237 22.37 -9.66 13.22
N LYS A 238 21.71 -8.51 13.03
CA LYS A 238 20.29 -8.32 13.27
C LYS A 238 19.55 -7.82 12.03
N PRO A 239 18.26 -8.16 11.90
CA PRO A 239 17.36 -7.47 10.99
C PRO A 239 17.36 -5.95 11.22
N PRO A 240 17.34 -5.14 10.16
CA PRO A 240 17.12 -3.72 10.29
C PRO A 240 15.68 -3.41 10.65
N VAL A 241 15.56 -2.44 11.56
CA VAL A 241 14.33 -1.71 11.83
C VAL A 241 14.44 -0.43 11.01
N LEU A 242 13.69 -0.34 9.90
CA LEU A 242 13.90 0.72 8.91
C LEU A 242 13.85 2.12 9.54
N VAL A 243 12.85 2.36 10.40
CA VAL A 243 12.67 3.64 11.11
C VAL A 243 13.81 3.99 12.09
N ARG A 244 14.57 2.99 12.57
CA ARG A 244 15.76 3.19 13.41
C ARG A 244 17.02 3.41 12.57
N ASP A 245 17.21 2.54 11.59
CA ASP A 245 18.52 2.31 10.99
C ASP A 245 18.76 3.20 9.78
N PHE A 246 17.69 3.68 9.15
CA PHE A 246 17.73 4.49 7.93
C PHE A 246 17.45 5.94 8.31
N VAL A 247 18.45 6.59 8.90
CA VAL A 247 18.34 7.95 9.49
C VAL A 247 18.81 9.07 8.58
N TYR A 248 19.27 8.75 7.37
CA TYR A 248 19.70 9.76 6.40
C TYR A 248 18.56 10.04 5.44
N ARG A 249 18.07 11.27 5.39
CA ARG A 249 16.91 11.63 4.56
C ARG A 249 17.22 12.68 3.53
N ASP A 250 16.65 12.62 2.34
CA ASP A 250 16.82 13.69 1.36
C ASP A 250 16.12 14.99 1.78
N GLU A 251 16.35 16.05 1.00
CA GLU A 251 15.67 17.32 1.21
C GLU A 251 14.16 17.16 0.94
N PRO A 252 13.28 17.62 1.85
CA PRO A 252 11.85 17.49 1.68
C PRO A 252 11.40 18.25 0.42
N ASN A 253 10.45 17.69 -0.32
CA ASN A 253 9.90 18.24 -1.57
C ASN A 253 10.89 18.29 -2.74
N ALA A 254 11.85 17.36 -2.82
CA ALA A 254 12.62 17.20 -4.05
C ALA A 254 11.66 16.92 -5.24
N PRO A 255 11.95 17.40 -6.46
CA PRO A 255 11.03 17.28 -7.60
C PRO A 255 10.62 15.83 -7.95
N GLN A 256 11.38 14.85 -7.48
CA GLN A 256 11.09 13.42 -7.62
C GLN A 256 10.12 12.84 -6.57
N HIS A 257 9.71 13.63 -5.57
CA HIS A 257 8.86 13.16 -4.47
C HIS A 257 7.44 12.90 -4.96
N ARG A 258 7.04 11.64 -4.85
CA ARG A 258 5.69 11.19 -5.20
C ARG A 258 4.85 11.10 -3.94
N SER A 259 3.64 11.64 -3.95
CA SER A 259 2.75 11.50 -2.80
C SER A 259 2.09 10.13 -2.73
N LYS A 260 1.69 9.76 -1.53
CA LYS A 260 0.82 8.62 -1.25
C LYS A 260 -0.43 9.14 -0.58
N VAL A 261 -1.54 8.43 -0.73
CA VAL A 261 -2.85 8.99 -0.38
C VAL A 261 -3.54 8.09 0.64
N LEU A 262 -4.03 8.69 1.70
CA LEU A 262 -5.02 8.10 2.58
C LEU A 262 -6.41 8.47 2.04
N VAL A 263 -7.23 7.51 1.66
CA VAL A 263 -8.48 7.77 0.92
C VAL A 263 -9.71 7.52 1.78
N LYS A 264 -10.78 8.31 1.55
CA LYS A 264 -12.13 7.95 2.00
C LYS A 264 -12.75 7.01 0.95
N PRO A 265 -13.01 5.73 1.27
CA PRO A 265 -13.39 4.75 0.24
C PRO A 265 -14.67 5.08 -0.52
N ASP A 266 -15.61 5.78 0.12
CA ASP A 266 -16.90 6.22 -0.43
C ASP A 266 -16.82 7.48 -1.31
N HIS A 267 -15.67 8.17 -1.31
CA HIS A 267 -15.43 9.39 -2.10
C HIS A 267 -14.49 9.15 -3.29
N VAL A 268 -13.88 7.97 -3.37
CA VAL A 268 -12.94 7.60 -4.44
C VAL A 268 -13.58 6.58 -5.38
N GLN A 269 -13.53 6.86 -6.68
CA GLN A 269 -13.96 5.93 -7.73
C GLN A 269 -12.87 4.92 -8.12
N TYR A 270 -11.63 5.41 -8.15
CA TYR A 270 -10.51 4.66 -8.67
C TYR A 270 -9.19 5.22 -8.14
N MET A 271 -8.17 4.39 -7.96
CA MET A 271 -6.83 4.80 -7.58
C MET A 271 -5.74 4.14 -8.43
N VAL A 272 -4.69 4.91 -8.70
CA VAL A 272 -3.35 4.43 -9.08
C VAL A 272 -2.35 4.82 -7.98
N ALA A 273 -1.14 4.25 -7.97
CA ALA A 273 -0.17 4.33 -6.87
C ALA A 273 0.06 5.73 -6.24
N HIS A 274 -0.16 6.81 -6.99
CA HIS A 274 0.05 8.19 -6.53
C HIS A 274 -1.10 9.16 -6.84
N LYS A 275 -2.25 8.66 -7.33
CA LYS A 275 -3.37 9.53 -7.74
C LYS A 275 -4.71 8.86 -7.52
N ILE A 276 -5.68 9.64 -7.08
CA ILE A 276 -7.08 9.24 -6.97
C ILE A 276 -7.93 9.85 -8.07
N SER A 277 -8.97 9.12 -8.45
CA SER A 277 -10.09 9.60 -9.25
C SER A 277 -11.30 9.79 -8.33
N ILE A 278 -11.79 11.02 -8.24
CA ILE A 278 -12.80 11.43 -7.26
C ILE A 278 -14.21 11.23 -7.82
N ALA A 279 -15.13 10.74 -6.98
CA ALA A 279 -16.42 10.24 -7.44
C ALA A 279 -17.41 11.29 -7.95
N THR A 280 -17.45 12.48 -7.35
CA THR A 280 -18.17 13.68 -7.81
C THR A 280 -17.95 14.80 -6.77
N HIS A 281 -17.55 16.00 -7.20
CA HIS A 281 -17.41 17.22 -6.38
C HIS A 281 -16.49 17.16 -5.14
N GLY A 282 -15.54 16.22 -5.07
CA GLY A 282 -14.53 16.20 -4.01
C GLY A 282 -13.19 16.78 -4.42
N HIS A 283 -12.29 16.88 -3.46
CA HIS A 283 -10.90 17.26 -3.66
C HIS A 283 -9.96 16.41 -2.79
N GLU A 284 -8.69 16.42 -3.18
CA GLU A 284 -7.59 15.90 -2.38
C GLU A 284 -7.05 17.03 -1.51
N ALA A 285 -6.98 16.81 -0.20
CA ALA A 285 -6.31 17.70 0.73
C ALA A 285 -4.83 17.28 0.85
N TYR A 286 -3.97 18.22 1.25
CA TYR A 286 -2.53 17.98 1.37
C TYR A 286 -2.11 18.24 2.80
N LEU A 287 -1.43 17.26 3.40
CA LEU A 287 -0.86 17.40 4.73
C LEU A 287 0.43 18.22 4.65
N ASP A 288 0.66 19.10 5.62
CA ASP A 288 1.95 19.77 5.79
C ASP A 288 3.01 18.77 6.29
N PRO A 289 4.06 18.46 5.49
CA PRO A 289 5.06 17.44 5.85
C PRO A 289 5.96 17.83 7.02
N PHE A 290 5.90 19.10 7.45
CA PHE A 290 6.67 19.65 8.57
C PHE A 290 5.84 19.88 9.83
N ARG A 291 4.52 19.73 9.76
CA ARG A 291 3.62 20.08 10.88
C ARG A 291 2.58 19.01 11.19
N GLU A 292 2.20 18.22 10.20
CA GLU A 292 1.10 17.25 10.30
C GLU A 292 1.64 15.84 10.16
N ALA A 293 1.88 15.40 8.92
CA ALA A 293 2.43 14.08 8.63
C ALA A 293 3.09 14.04 7.26
N ARG A 294 4.00 13.09 7.08
CA ARG A 294 4.67 12.78 5.82
C ARG A 294 4.83 11.28 5.63
N GLN A 295 5.07 10.86 4.41
CA GLN A 295 5.46 9.49 4.08
C GLN A 295 6.99 9.42 4.11
N ASN A 296 7.58 8.51 4.87
CA ASN A 296 8.99 8.19 4.83
C ASN A 296 9.16 6.92 3.97
N HIS A 297 9.87 7.02 2.84
CA HIS A 297 10.15 5.89 1.97
C HIS A 297 11.59 5.44 2.18
N TYR A 298 11.75 4.25 2.76
CA TYR A 298 13.06 3.70 3.09
C TYR A 298 13.63 2.91 1.92
N GLN A 299 14.70 3.42 1.33
CA GLN A 299 15.43 2.75 0.27
C GLN A 299 16.67 2.09 0.84
N ARG A 300 16.94 0.84 0.43
CA ARG A 300 18.21 0.14 0.67
C ARG A 300 19.34 0.69 -0.22
N ALA A 301 19.44 2.01 -0.29
CA ALA A 301 20.39 2.74 -1.09
C ALA A 301 20.92 3.94 -0.30
N CYS A 302 22.09 4.44 -0.71
CA CYS A 302 22.62 5.66 -0.14
C CYS A 302 21.78 6.85 -0.55
N VAL A 303 21.38 7.63 0.45
CA VAL A 303 20.73 8.92 0.24
C VAL A 303 21.78 10.00 0.50
N ARG A 304 21.99 10.88 -0.49
CA ARG A 304 22.98 11.98 -0.40
C ARG A 304 22.44 13.05 0.54
N SER A 305 22.66 12.96 1.86
CA SER A 305 21.86 13.81 2.73
C SER A 305 22.24 14.03 4.20
N THR A 306 21.34 14.76 4.88
CA THR A 306 21.30 15.21 6.27
C THR A 306 20.85 14.08 7.20
N LEU A 307 21.51 13.98 8.36
CA LEU A 307 21.11 13.09 9.45
C LEU A 307 19.83 13.62 10.12
N ASP A 308 18.78 12.80 10.17
CA ASP A 308 17.55 13.10 10.92
C ASP A 308 17.63 12.47 12.31
N SER A 309 18.10 13.24 13.29
CA SER A 309 18.23 12.78 14.67
C SER A 309 16.90 12.78 15.45
N GLU A 310 15.83 13.38 14.92
CA GLU A 310 14.55 13.53 15.63
C GLU A 310 13.64 12.31 15.51
N LEU A 311 13.73 11.55 14.42
CA LEU A 311 12.90 10.37 14.19
C LEU A 311 13.18 9.19 15.15
N ALA A 312 14.31 9.21 15.85
CA ALA A 312 14.93 7.98 16.36
C ALA A 312 14.43 7.46 17.74
N ASN A 313 13.82 8.25 18.62
CA ASN A 313 13.98 7.92 20.05
C ASN A 313 12.74 7.56 20.89
N SER A 314 11.50 7.53 20.36
CA SER A 314 10.33 7.15 21.21
C SER A 314 9.42 6.07 20.60
N ILE A 315 9.14 6.14 19.30
CA ILE A 315 8.38 5.10 18.59
C ILE A 315 9.26 3.89 18.31
N THR A 316 10.54 4.11 18.01
CA THR A 316 11.48 3.06 17.63
C THR A 316 11.69 2.01 18.73
N ASP A 317 11.96 2.45 19.97
CA ASP A 317 12.17 1.52 21.10
C ASP A 317 10.93 0.66 21.36
N ARG A 318 9.75 1.28 21.31
CA ARG A 318 8.47 0.58 21.47
C ARG A 318 8.18 -0.36 20.31
N LEU A 319 8.55 0.01 19.08
CA LEU A 319 8.43 -0.85 17.91
C LEU A 319 9.34 -2.07 18.05
N GLU A 320 10.58 -1.88 18.48
CA GLU A 320 11.51 -2.97 18.73
C GLU A 320 11.03 -3.91 19.82
N GLU A 321 10.58 -3.37 20.95
CA GLU A 321 10.00 -4.16 22.02
C GLU A 321 8.83 -4.99 21.49
N ARG A 322 7.95 -4.37 20.69
CA ARG A 322 6.81 -5.07 20.09
C ARG A 322 7.26 -6.14 19.10
N LEU A 323 8.20 -5.84 18.20
CA LEU A 323 8.75 -6.82 17.24
C LEU A 323 9.36 -8.00 17.98
N ASN A 324 10.15 -7.77 19.02
CA ASN A 324 10.71 -8.81 19.87
C ASN A 324 9.65 -9.64 20.64
N GLN A 325 8.38 -9.24 20.67
CA GLN A 325 7.29 -10.04 21.24
C GLN A 325 6.51 -10.84 20.18
N VAL A 326 6.47 -10.36 18.94
CA VAL A 326 5.58 -10.89 17.89
C VAL A 326 6.27 -11.51 16.70
N TYR A 327 7.53 -11.18 16.48
CA TYR A 327 8.27 -11.57 15.29
C TYR A 327 9.74 -11.83 15.61
N HIS A 328 10.17 -13.06 15.34
CA HIS A 328 11.54 -13.51 15.55
C HIS A 328 12.06 -14.12 14.25
N PRO A 329 12.80 -13.35 13.44
CA PRO A 329 13.33 -13.89 12.20
C PRO A 329 14.35 -14.98 12.48
N ARG A 330 14.21 -16.13 11.82
CA ARG A 330 15.11 -17.28 11.92
C ARG A 330 16.48 -17.00 11.30
N ASP A 331 16.55 -16.08 10.33
CA ASP A 331 17.78 -15.78 9.59
C ASP A 331 17.97 -14.25 9.38
N PRO A 332 18.71 -13.59 10.29
CA PRO A 332 19.08 -12.18 10.16
C PRO A 332 19.91 -11.83 8.91
N ALA A 333 20.53 -12.79 8.24
CA ALA A 333 21.37 -12.52 7.08
C ALA A 333 20.55 -12.18 5.82
N ARG A 334 19.28 -12.59 5.75
CA ARG A 334 18.36 -12.31 4.62
C ARG A 334 18.04 -10.83 4.44
N PHE A 335 18.28 -10.02 5.47
CA PHE A 335 17.93 -8.62 5.48
C PHE A 335 18.91 -7.71 4.73
N TYR A 336 20.10 -8.23 4.44
CA TYR A 336 21.16 -7.48 3.79
C TYR A 336 21.25 -7.86 2.32
N PRO A 337 21.29 -6.88 1.39
CA PRO A 337 21.73 -7.16 0.04
C PRO A 337 23.14 -7.77 0.12
N THR A 338 23.35 -8.90 -0.56
CA THR A 338 24.69 -9.50 -0.70
C THR A 338 25.65 -8.58 -1.45
N GLU A 339 25.12 -7.61 -2.19
CA GLU A 339 25.84 -6.57 -2.91
C GLU A 339 25.28 -5.19 -2.51
N ILE A 340 25.99 -4.47 -1.64
CA ILE A 340 25.78 -3.03 -1.51
C ILE A 340 26.40 -2.41 -2.77
N ASN A 341 25.60 -1.76 -3.59
CA ASN A 341 26.08 -1.11 -4.80
C ASN A 341 27.10 -0.04 -4.39
N ASP A 342 28.35 -0.20 -4.84
CA ASP A 342 29.55 0.60 -4.54
C ASP A 342 29.47 2.09 -5.01
N HIS A 343 28.26 2.57 -5.33
CA HIS A 343 27.97 3.86 -5.93
C HIS A 343 27.98 5.03 -4.94
N CYS A 344 28.37 4.83 -3.69
CA CYS A 344 28.45 5.90 -2.69
C CYS A 344 29.88 6.38 -2.39
N LYS A 345 30.76 6.29 -3.39
CA LYS A 345 32.09 6.93 -3.39
C LYS A 345 32.03 8.40 -3.80
#